data_AF-A0A8S3T022-F1
#
_entry.id   AF-A0A8S3T022-F1
#
_cell.length_a   1.000
_cell.length_b   1.000
_cell.length_c   1.000
_cell.angle_alpha   90.00
_cell.angle_beta   90.00
_cell.angle_gamma   90.00
#
_symmetry.space_group_name_H-M   'P 1'
#
loop_
_entity.id
_entity.type
_entity.pdbx_description
1 polymer ?
#
loop_
_entity_poly.entity_id
_entity_poly.type
_entity_poly.pdbx_seq_one_letter_code
_entity_poly.pdbx_strand_id
1 'polypeptide(L)'
;MIKEKNVQLFLVEEEDVDAVNKLLPDSLKPIPQTMKIHQVFCQEHHNLKVQSRHVSCFCKKPEPCDCFGVSEFQFDKSNATNIQSDSLDQSVIGKWCIVTYDNKPYPGIIQDIDANECEVQVMHRIGENRFYWPMVHDILWYHHSNFVTLIEPPTKVGSRHYEVDKRVWKRVKDDLGI
;
A
#
# COMPACT_ATOMS: atom_id res chain seq x y z
N MET A 1 20.17 5.46 -40.57
CA MET A 1 21.02 4.91 -39.49
C MET A 1 20.11 4.48 -38.35
N ILE A 2 19.95 3.18 -38.14
CA ILE A 2 19.18 2.64 -37.02
C ILE A 2 20.12 2.66 -35.81
N LYS A 3 19.83 3.50 -34.81
CA LYS A 3 20.56 3.45 -33.52
C LYS A 3 20.20 2.14 -32.85
N GLU A 4 21.13 1.20 -32.78
CA GLU A 4 21.00 0.02 -31.93
C GLU A 4 20.86 0.50 -30.49
N LYS A 5 19.70 0.25 -29.88
CA LYS A 5 19.51 0.50 -28.45
C LYS A 5 20.27 -0.58 -27.71
N ASN A 6 21.31 -0.18 -26.99
CA ASN A 6 22.12 -1.06 -26.16
C ASN A 6 21.30 -1.42 -24.91
N VAL A 7 20.48 -2.47 -25.01
CA VAL A 7 19.68 -2.98 -23.90
C VAL A 7 20.60 -3.81 -23.02
N GLN A 8 20.86 -3.33 -21.80
CA GLN A 8 21.58 -4.07 -20.78
C GLN A 8 20.55 -4.83 -19.93
N LEU A 9 20.77 -6.14 -19.77
CA LEU A 9 19.97 -6.99 -18.89
C LEU A 9 20.80 -7.26 -17.64
N PHE A 10 20.15 -7.18 -16.47
CA PHE A 10 20.74 -7.51 -15.19
C PHE A 10 19.99 -8.73 -14.63
N LEU A 11 20.74 -9.73 -14.18
CA LEU A 11 20.17 -10.84 -13.40
C LEU A 11 20.08 -10.37 -11.95
N VAL A 12 18.96 -10.65 -11.30
CA VAL A 12 18.74 -10.39 -9.87
C VAL A 12 18.39 -11.75 -9.25
N GLU A 13 19.26 -12.26 -8.40
CA GLU A 13 19.05 -13.54 -7.70
C GLU A 13 18.24 -13.32 -6.41
N GLU A 14 17.65 -14.39 -5.86
CA GLU A 14 16.88 -14.29 -4.60
C GLU A 14 17.80 -13.82 -3.46
N GLU A 15 19.05 -14.26 -3.46
CA GLU A 15 20.07 -13.85 -2.50
C GLU A 15 20.37 -12.34 -2.57
N ASP A 16 20.31 -11.73 -3.76
CA ASP A 16 20.48 -10.29 -3.94
C ASP A 16 19.31 -9.52 -3.32
N VAL A 17 18.08 -10.03 -3.50
CA VAL A 17 16.87 -9.46 -2.91
C VAL A 17 16.93 -9.54 -1.39
N ASP A 18 17.31 -10.70 -0.85
CA ASP A 18 17.44 -10.91 0.60
C ASP A 18 18.54 -10.04 1.22
N ALA A 19 19.66 -9.85 0.52
CA ALA A 19 20.73 -8.98 0.97
C ALA A 19 20.27 -7.52 1.08
N VAL A 20 19.48 -7.04 0.11
CA VAL A 20 18.90 -5.69 0.14
C VAL A 20 17.82 -5.57 1.20
N ASN A 21 16.94 -6.56 1.35
CA ASN A 21 15.89 -6.58 2.37
C ASN A 21 16.45 -6.39 3.78
N LYS A 22 17.62 -6.98 4.08
CA LYS A 22 18.33 -6.80 5.37
C LYS A 22 18.82 -5.37 5.62
N LEU A 23 18.96 -4.56 4.57
CA LEU A 23 19.36 -3.15 4.66
C LEU A 23 18.16 -2.21 4.81
N LEU A 24 16.95 -2.69 4.49
CA LEU A 24 15.73 -1.90 4.61
C LEU A 24 15.32 -1.80 6.08
N PRO A 25 14.85 -0.63 6.53
CA PRO A 25 14.29 -0.52 7.86
C PRO A 25 12.97 -1.30 7.95
N ASP A 26 12.71 -1.90 9.11
CA ASP A 26 11.51 -2.73 9.36
C ASP A 26 10.18 -2.02 9.05
N SER A 27 10.16 -0.68 9.16
CA SER A 27 8.98 0.14 8.90
C SER A 27 9.31 1.22 7.87
N LEU A 28 9.05 0.94 6.59
CA LEU A 28 9.07 1.93 5.52
C LEU A 28 7.70 2.59 5.39
N LYS A 29 7.64 3.92 5.41
CA LYS A 29 6.40 4.64 5.09
C LYS A 29 6.15 4.56 3.57
N PRO A 30 5.04 3.97 3.10
CA PRO A 30 4.74 3.97 1.67
C PRO A 30 4.47 5.41 1.19
N ILE A 31 4.85 5.70 -0.04
CA ILE A 31 4.44 6.95 -0.69
C ILE A 31 2.93 6.81 -0.98
N PRO A 32 2.08 7.74 -0.49
CA PRO A 32 0.64 7.62 -0.68
C PRO A 32 0.28 7.63 -2.17
N GLN A 33 -0.82 6.96 -2.51
CA GLN A 33 -1.35 6.92 -3.87
C GLN A 33 -0.35 6.37 -4.91
N THR A 34 0.50 5.39 -4.56
CA THR A 34 1.48 4.77 -5.48
C THR A 34 0.87 4.36 -6.82
N MET A 35 -0.37 3.86 -6.83
CA MET A 35 -1.09 3.45 -8.04
C MET A 35 -1.44 4.60 -9.01
N LYS A 36 -1.37 5.86 -8.56
CA LYS A 36 -1.53 7.04 -9.41
C LYS A 36 -0.20 7.61 -9.87
N ILE A 37 0.93 7.11 -9.38
CA ILE A 37 2.24 7.68 -9.68
C ILE A 37 2.72 7.17 -11.04
N HIS A 38 3.01 8.09 -11.96
CA HIS A 38 3.52 7.78 -13.29
C HIS A 38 5.00 8.17 -13.47
N GLN A 39 5.57 8.93 -12.54
CA GLN A 39 6.99 9.29 -12.56
C GLN A 39 7.46 9.67 -11.16
N VAL A 40 8.64 9.18 -10.77
CA VAL A 40 9.30 9.45 -9.48
C VAL A 40 10.67 10.08 -9.72
N PHE A 41 11.04 11.06 -8.91
CA PHE A 41 12.32 11.75 -8.94
C PHE A 41 12.91 11.79 -7.54
N CYS A 42 14.22 11.55 -7.46
CA CYS A 42 15.02 11.77 -6.27
C CYS A 42 16.20 12.64 -6.70
N GLN A 43 16.21 13.90 -6.27
CA GLN A 43 17.26 14.86 -6.68
C GLN A 43 18.52 14.70 -5.85
N GLU A 44 18.40 14.35 -4.56
CA GLU A 44 19.53 14.20 -3.64
C GLU A 44 19.29 13.02 -2.70
N HIS A 45 20.25 12.07 -2.70
CA HIS A 45 20.19 10.85 -1.90
C HIS A 45 20.12 11.09 -0.38
N HIS A 46 20.43 12.30 0.10
CA HIS A 46 20.52 12.62 1.52
C HIS A 46 19.30 13.35 2.11
N ASN A 47 18.33 13.74 1.27
CA ASN A 47 17.26 14.64 1.70
C ASN A 47 15.96 13.95 2.11
N LEU A 48 15.90 12.61 2.09
CA LEU A 48 14.72 11.83 2.47
C LEU A 48 13.44 12.37 1.80
N LYS A 49 13.58 12.88 0.58
CA LYS A 49 12.55 13.63 -0.13
C LYS A 49 12.39 13.02 -1.50
N VAL A 50 11.18 12.57 -1.77
CA VAL A 50 10.81 11.98 -3.05
C VAL A 50 9.75 12.86 -3.68
N GLN A 51 9.95 13.14 -4.96
CA GLN A 51 9.01 13.87 -5.77
C GLN A 51 8.32 12.90 -6.72
N SER A 52 7.01 12.99 -6.84
CA SER A 52 6.21 12.14 -7.72
C SER A 52 5.23 12.98 -8.53
N ARG A 53 4.76 12.43 -9.66
CA ARG A 53 3.67 13.05 -10.44
C ARG A 53 2.71 12.00 -10.97
N HIS A 54 1.46 12.39 -11.15
CA HIS A 54 0.42 11.51 -11.68
C HIS A 54 0.43 11.37 -13.20
N VAL A 55 1.10 12.27 -13.92
CA VAL A 55 1.22 12.23 -15.38
C VAL A 55 2.67 12.45 -15.75
N SER A 56 3.28 11.48 -16.46
CA SER A 56 4.66 11.63 -16.89
C SER A 56 4.83 12.79 -17.88
N CYS A 57 5.90 13.57 -17.75
CA CYS A 57 6.41 14.39 -18.85
C CYS A 57 7.93 14.31 -18.88
N PHE A 58 8.43 14.37 -20.10
CA PHE A 58 9.84 14.16 -20.45
C PHE A 58 10.45 15.41 -21.09
N CYS A 59 9.83 16.55 -20.80
CA CYS A 59 10.08 17.83 -21.44
C CYS A 59 11.45 18.41 -21.02
N LYS A 60 11.91 18.03 -19.82
CA LYS A 60 13.30 18.17 -19.36
C LYS A 60 13.74 16.81 -18.79
N LYS A 61 14.95 16.36 -19.14
CA LYS A 61 15.58 15.14 -18.58
C LYS A 61 17.02 15.50 -18.22
N PRO A 62 17.54 15.08 -17.05
CA PRO A 62 16.90 14.34 -15.96
C PRO A 62 16.08 15.21 -14.99
N GLU A 63 16.11 16.53 -15.16
CA GLU A 63 15.48 17.48 -14.24
C GLU A 63 13.94 17.50 -14.34
N PRO A 64 13.22 17.70 -13.22
CA PRO A 64 11.78 17.89 -13.25
C PRO A 64 11.43 19.20 -13.97
N CYS A 65 10.35 19.17 -14.76
CA CYS A 65 9.70 20.37 -15.28
C CYS A 65 8.38 20.64 -14.56
N ASP A 66 7.83 21.82 -14.79
CA ASP A 66 6.59 22.32 -14.17
C ASP A 66 5.30 21.73 -14.77
N CYS A 67 5.40 20.85 -15.78
CA CYS A 67 4.22 20.25 -16.41
C CYS A 67 3.48 19.31 -15.44
N PHE A 68 2.16 19.45 -15.38
CA PHE A 68 1.25 18.57 -14.62
C PHE A 68 1.46 18.51 -13.10
N GLY A 69 2.25 19.44 -12.55
CA GLY A 69 2.52 19.52 -11.11
C GLY A 69 3.36 18.37 -10.56
N VAL A 70 3.98 18.62 -9.41
CA VAL A 70 4.79 17.63 -8.68
C VAL A 70 4.26 17.55 -7.26
N SER A 71 4.01 16.33 -6.80
CA SER A 71 3.73 16.03 -5.40
C SER A 71 5.03 15.72 -4.69
N GLU A 72 5.12 16.16 -3.44
CA GLU A 72 6.33 15.99 -2.64
C GLU A 72 6.01 15.18 -1.39
N PHE A 73 6.85 14.19 -1.14
CA PHE A 73 6.77 13.34 0.04
C PHE A 73 8.10 13.38 0.78
N GLN A 74 8.05 13.65 2.08
CA GLN A 74 9.21 13.68 2.95
C GLN A 74 9.12 12.52 3.93
N PHE A 75 10.15 11.69 3.97
CA PHE A 75 10.30 10.63 4.95
C PHE A 75 10.82 11.23 6.26
N ASP A 76 10.21 10.83 7.37
CA ASP A 76 10.70 11.19 8.69
C ASP A 76 11.95 10.39 9.03
N LYS A 77 12.90 11.03 9.72
CA LYS A 77 13.99 10.34 10.42
C LYS A 77 13.45 9.69 11.70
N SER A 78 12.46 8.82 11.61
CA SER A 78 11.96 8.10 12.78
C SER A 78 12.79 6.83 13.00
N ASN A 79 13.44 6.74 14.16
CA ASN A 79 13.93 5.46 14.69
C ASN A 79 12.75 4.49 14.70
N ALA A 80 12.95 3.29 14.15
CA ALA A 80 11.95 2.23 14.12
C ALA A 80 11.37 2.03 15.52
N THR A 81 10.18 2.57 15.76
CA THR A 81 9.42 2.24 16.96
C THR A 81 8.86 0.87 16.72
N ASN A 82 9.47 -0.10 17.41
CA ASN A 82 9.04 -1.49 17.48
C ASN A 82 7.64 -1.51 18.13
N ILE A 83 6.60 -1.40 17.30
CA ILE A 83 5.22 -1.56 17.75
C ILE A 83 5.03 -3.07 17.87
N GLN A 84 4.90 -3.56 19.10
CA GLN A 84 4.52 -4.94 19.39
C GLN A 84 3.19 -5.24 18.69
N SER A 85 3.24 -6.03 17.61
CA SER A 85 2.03 -6.55 16.98
C SER A 85 1.48 -7.68 17.85
N ASP A 86 0.20 -7.60 18.21
CA ASP A 86 -0.56 -8.81 18.51
C ASP A 86 -0.38 -9.75 17.32
N SER A 87 0.24 -10.91 17.55
CA SER A 87 0.75 -11.78 16.49
C SER A 87 -0.40 -12.33 15.66
N LEU A 88 -0.58 -11.81 14.44
CA LEU A 88 -1.31 -12.51 13.40
C LEU A 88 -0.52 -13.79 13.08
N ASP A 89 -1.19 -14.94 13.11
CA ASP A 89 -0.59 -16.22 12.76
C ASP A 89 -1.34 -16.83 11.55
N GLN A 90 -0.81 -17.92 11.01
CA GLN A 90 -1.42 -18.57 9.84
C GLN A 90 -2.87 -19.04 10.08
N SER A 91 -3.39 -19.08 11.32
CA SER A 91 -4.77 -19.48 11.62
C SER A 91 -5.82 -18.46 11.17
N VAL A 92 -5.41 -17.23 10.82
CA VAL A 92 -6.32 -16.20 10.33
C VAL A 92 -6.46 -16.17 8.80
N ILE A 93 -5.68 -16.96 8.07
CA ILE A 93 -5.79 -17.08 6.62
C ILE A 93 -7.22 -17.51 6.24
N GLY A 94 -7.81 -16.83 5.26
CA GLY A 94 -9.19 -17.00 4.82
C GLY A 94 -10.25 -16.28 5.67
N LYS A 95 -9.88 -15.67 6.81
CA LYS A 95 -10.80 -14.84 7.61
C LYS A 95 -10.92 -13.44 7.02
N TRP A 96 -12.04 -12.80 7.34
CA TRP A 96 -12.29 -11.42 6.98
C TRP A 96 -11.63 -10.46 7.97
N CYS A 97 -11.08 -9.38 7.45
CA CYS A 97 -10.45 -8.34 8.24
C CYS A 97 -10.74 -6.95 7.67
N ILE A 98 -10.34 -5.93 8.42
CA ILE A 98 -10.22 -4.56 7.94
C ILE A 98 -8.76 -4.16 8.03
N VAL A 99 -8.21 -3.69 6.91
CA VAL A 99 -6.89 -3.07 6.81
C VAL A 99 -7.03 -1.60 6.44
N THR A 100 -5.98 -0.82 6.66
CA THR A 100 -5.94 0.59 6.28
C THR A 100 -4.95 0.85 5.16
N TYR A 101 -5.34 1.73 4.24
CA TYR A 101 -4.45 2.31 3.23
C TYR A 101 -4.76 3.81 3.11
N ASP A 102 -3.75 4.68 3.13
CA ASP A 102 -3.91 6.14 3.16
C ASP A 102 -4.95 6.61 4.22
N ASN A 103 -4.88 6.03 5.43
CA ASN A 103 -5.81 6.26 6.56
C ASN A 103 -7.28 5.97 6.24
N LYS A 104 -7.56 5.15 5.22
CA LYS A 104 -8.91 4.71 4.88
C LYS A 104 -9.04 3.21 5.16
N PRO A 105 -10.10 2.78 5.86
CA PRO A 105 -10.35 1.37 6.11
C PRO A 105 -10.95 0.67 4.88
N TYR A 106 -10.45 -0.54 4.61
CA TYR A 106 -10.87 -1.42 3.54
C TYR A 106 -11.10 -2.83 4.10
N PRO A 107 -12.32 -3.38 3.99
CA PRO A 107 -12.59 -4.77 4.33
C PRO A 107 -12.05 -5.70 3.26
N GLY A 108 -11.49 -6.84 3.68
CA GLY A 108 -10.91 -7.83 2.79
C GLY A 108 -10.79 -9.20 3.43
N ILE A 109 -10.18 -10.12 2.69
CA ILE A 109 -9.92 -11.50 3.11
C ILE A 109 -8.41 -11.72 3.11
N ILE A 110 -7.90 -12.21 4.24
CA ILE A 110 -6.47 -12.54 4.41
C ILE A 110 -6.14 -13.74 3.51
N GLN A 111 -5.17 -13.57 2.63
CA GLN A 111 -4.67 -14.60 1.71
C GLN A 111 -3.44 -15.31 2.29
N ASP A 112 -2.55 -14.55 2.93
CA ASP A 112 -1.31 -15.07 3.51
C ASP A 112 -0.82 -14.20 4.67
N ILE A 113 0.09 -14.75 5.48
CA ILE A 113 0.73 -14.10 6.63
C ILE A 113 2.23 -14.36 6.58
N ASP A 114 3.00 -13.28 6.70
CA ASP A 114 4.44 -13.30 6.92
C ASP A 114 4.78 -12.67 8.29
N ALA A 115 6.06 -12.53 8.62
CA ALA A 115 6.52 -12.12 9.95
C ALA A 115 5.92 -10.78 10.43
N ASN A 116 5.86 -9.78 9.55
CA ASN A 116 5.40 -8.42 9.88
C ASN A 116 4.30 -7.90 8.95
N GLU A 117 3.87 -8.72 7.99
CA GLU A 117 2.94 -8.31 6.93
C GLU A 117 1.88 -9.38 6.70
N CYS A 118 0.72 -8.94 6.24
CA CYS A 118 -0.38 -9.81 5.84
C CYS A 118 -0.80 -9.47 4.40
N GLU A 119 -0.98 -10.49 3.57
CA GLU A 119 -1.53 -10.31 2.23
C GLU A 119 -3.05 -10.32 2.31
N VAL A 120 -3.71 -9.28 1.81
CA VAL A 120 -5.17 -9.15 1.90
C VAL A 120 -5.75 -8.81 0.54
N GLN A 121 -6.75 -9.59 0.12
CA GLN A 121 -7.61 -9.26 -1.00
C GLN A 121 -8.73 -8.32 -0.53
N VAL A 122 -8.73 -7.06 -0.96
CA VAL A 122 -9.62 -6.02 -0.43
C VAL A 122 -10.79 -5.66 -1.36
N MET A 123 -11.89 -5.21 -0.76
CA MET A 123 -13.00 -4.57 -1.47
C MET A 123 -12.78 -3.05 -1.58
N HIS A 124 -13.25 -2.47 -2.68
CA HIS A 124 -13.23 -1.03 -2.90
C HIS A 124 -14.42 -0.35 -2.25
N ARG A 125 -14.19 0.86 -1.74
CA ARG A 125 -15.21 1.68 -1.09
C ARG A 125 -15.93 2.57 -2.11
N ILE A 126 -17.26 2.60 -2.06
CA ILE A 126 -18.12 3.48 -2.89
C ILE A 126 -19.03 4.39 -2.06
N GLY A 127 -19.14 4.16 -0.76
CA GLY A 127 -19.92 4.96 0.18
C GLY A 127 -19.30 4.94 1.58
N GLU A 128 -20.09 5.27 2.60
CA GLU A 128 -19.60 5.29 3.99
C GLU A 128 -19.32 3.88 4.51
N ASN A 129 -20.32 3.00 4.49
CA ASN A 129 -20.20 1.59 4.86
C ASN A 129 -20.66 0.72 3.68
N ARG A 130 -20.14 1.01 2.49
CA ARG A 130 -20.57 0.35 1.25
C ARG A 130 -19.37 0.04 0.37
N PHE A 131 -19.22 -1.24 0.06
CA PHE A 131 -18.06 -1.80 -0.60
C PHE A 131 -18.44 -2.71 -1.75
N TYR A 132 -17.50 -2.96 -2.66
CA TYR A 132 -17.67 -3.89 -3.77
C TYR A 132 -16.34 -4.55 -4.12
N TRP A 133 -16.39 -5.77 -4.63
CA TRP A 133 -15.21 -6.42 -5.19
C TRP A 133 -14.82 -5.75 -6.51
N PRO A 134 -13.58 -5.26 -6.68
CA PRO A 134 -13.12 -4.74 -7.96
C PRO A 134 -13.10 -5.84 -9.03
N MET A 135 -13.15 -5.44 -10.32
CA MET A 135 -13.15 -6.41 -11.44
C MET A 135 -11.83 -7.19 -11.52
N VAL A 136 -10.72 -6.51 -11.21
CA VAL A 136 -9.41 -7.12 -11.04
C VAL A 136 -9.19 -7.21 -9.53
N HIS A 137 -8.84 -8.40 -9.03
CA HIS A 137 -8.59 -8.59 -7.61
C HIS A 137 -7.48 -7.63 -7.14
N ASP A 138 -7.78 -6.89 -6.09
CA ASP A 138 -6.84 -5.97 -5.45
C ASP A 138 -6.26 -6.70 -4.24
N ILE A 139 -5.05 -7.24 -4.41
CA ILE A 139 -4.34 -8.08 -3.44
C ILE A 139 -3.01 -7.38 -3.16
N LEU A 140 -2.77 -7.04 -1.89
CA LEU A 140 -1.60 -6.31 -1.46
C LEU A 140 -1.11 -6.85 -0.11
N TRP A 141 0.20 -6.71 0.12
CA TRP A 141 0.81 -6.90 1.42
C TRP A 141 0.64 -5.63 2.26
N TYR A 142 0.11 -5.81 3.47
CA TYR A 142 -0.10 -4.76 4.45
C TYR A 142 0.73 -5.05 5.69
N HIS A 143 1.50 -4.08 6.16
CA HIS A 143 2.19 -4.19 7.44
C HIS A 143 1.18 -4.42 8.58
N HIS A 144 1.55 -5.18 9.61
CA HIS A 144 0.67 -5.48 10.75
C HIS A 144 0.15 -4.22 11.45
N SER A 145 0.87 -3.10 11.39
CA SER A 145 0.37 -1.81 11.90
C SER A 145 -0.80 -1.23 11.10
N ASN A 146 -1.02 -1.67 9.86
CA ASN A 146 -2.17 -1.31 9.04
C ASN A 146 -3.36 -2.25 9.24
N PHE A 147 -3.18 -3.37 9.94
CA PHE A 147 -4.25 -4.26 10.34
C PHE A 147 -5.08 -3.62 11.46
N VAL A 148 -6.39 -3.52 11.27
CA VAL A 148 -7.29 -2.92 12.27
C VAL A 148 -7.93 -3.99 13.13
N THR A 149 -8.67 -4.90 12.51
CA THR A 149 -9.44 -5.91 13.25
C THR A 149 -9.94 -7.03 12.33
N LEU A 150 -10.21 -8.20 12.93
CA LEU A 150 -10.99 -9.26 12.29
C LEU A 150 -12.47 -8.92 12.33
N ILE A 151 -13.19 -9.29 11.27
CA ILE A 151 -14.63 -9.08 11.16
C ILE A 151 -15.32 -10.36 10.68
N GLU A 152 -16.63 -10.44 10.90
CA GLU A 152 -17.46 -11.41 10.20
C GLU A 152 -17.64 -11.01 8.72
N PRO A 153 -17.97 -11.97 7.83
CA PRO A 153 -18.22 -11.68 6.42
C PRO A 153 -19.23 -10.52 6.23
N PRO A 154 -18.88 -9.49 5.44
CA PRO A 154 -19.78 -8.38 5.13
C PRO A 154 -21.10 -8.86 4.49
N THR A 155 -22.20 -8.23 4.89
CA THR A 155 -23.53 -8.58 4.38
C THR A 155 -23.75 -8.00 3.00
N LYS A 156 -24.21 -8.82 2.04
CA LYS A 156 -24.55 -8.38 0.70
C LYS A 156 -25.86 -7.58 0.71
N VAL A 157 -25.85 -6.32 0.28
CA VAL A 157 -27.00 -5.39 0.32
C VAL A 157 -27.56 -5.02 -1.06
N GLY A 158 -27.10 -5.69 -2.10
CA GLY A 158 -27.57 -5.51 -3.47
C GLY A 158 -26.88 -6.47 -4.42
N SER A 159 -26.85 -6.15 -5.72
CA SER A 159 -26.21 -7.03 -6.71
C SER A 159 -24.69 -7.14 -6.49
N ARG A 160 -24.01 -5.99 -6.29
CA ARG A 160 -22.55 -5.89 -6.24
C ARG A 160 -21.99 -5.32 -4.93
N HIS A 161 -22.86 -4.90 -4.01
CA HIS A 161 -22.45 -4.15 -2.83
C HIS A 161 -22.58 -4.94 -1.53
N TYR A 162 -21.66 -4.66 -0.62
CA TYR A 162 -21.55 -5.28 0.71
C TYR A 162 -21.43 -4.20 1.80
N GLU A 163 -21.86 -4.52 3.01
CA GLU A 163 -21.76 -3.66 4.19
C GLU A 163 -21.17 -4.44 5.37
N VAL A 164 -20.26 -3.82 6.10
CA VAL A 164 -19.76 -4.34 7.39
C VAL A 164 -20.85 -4.12 8.44
N ASP A 165 -20.90 -4.94 9.50
CA ASP A 165 -21.79 -4.69 10.63
C ASP A 165 -21.65 -3.25 11.15
N LYS A 166 -22.78 -2.56 11.34
CA LYS A 166 -22.79 -1.13 11.64
C LYS A 166 -22.11 -0.79 12.97
N ARG A 167 -22.13 -1.70 13.95
CA ARG A 167 -21.49 -1.50 15.25
C ARG A 167 -19.98 -1.65 15.13
N VAL A 168 -19.53 -2.65 14.36
CA VAL A 168 -18.11 -2.84 14.03
C VAL A 168 -17.59 -1.65 13.24
N TRP A 169 -18.32 -1.24 12.20
CA TRP A 169 -17.91 -0.10 11.38
C TRP A 169 -17.82 1.20 12.17
N LYS A 170 -18.77 1.46 13.08
CA LYS A 170 -18.71 2.63 13.96
C LYS A 170 -17.44 2.62 14.82
N ARG A 171 -17.10 1.47 15.42
CA ARG A 171 -15.88 1.32 16.23
C ARG A 171 -14.61 1.60 15.42
N VAL A 172 -14.51 1.02 14.23
CA VAL A 172 -13.37 1.24 13.31
C VAL A 172 -13.20 2.72 12.98
N LYS A 173 -14.30 3.43 12.75
CA LYS A 173 -14.25 4.88 12.51
C LYS A 173 -13.77 5.66 13.73
N ASP A 174 -14.31 5.34 14.91
CA ASP A 174 -13.91 5.96 16.16
C ASP A 174 -12.41 5.73 16.46
N ASP A 175 -11.91 4.51 16.24
CA ASP A 175 -10.50 4.13 16.45
C ASP A 175 -9.55 4.83 15.46
N LEU A 176 -9.99 5.05 14.22
CA LEU A 176 -9.21 5.73 13.17
C LEU A 176 -9.40 7.25 13.16
N GLY A 177 -10.32 7.80 13.96
CA GLY A 177 -10.62 9.23 14.01
C GLY A 177 -11.24 9.79 12.72
N ILE A 178 -12.09 9.01 12.03
CA ILE A 178 -12.71 9.35 10.72
C ILE A 178 -14.25 9.35 10.71
#